data_AF-X1AUQ5-F1
#
_entry.id   AF-X1AUQ5-F1
#
_cell.length_a   1.000
_cell.length_b   1.000
_cell.length_c   1.000
_cell.angle_alpha   90.00
_cell.angle_beta   90.00
_cell.angle_gamma   90.00
#
_symmetry.space_group_name_H-M   'P 1'
#
loop_
_entity.id
_entity.type
_entity.pdbx_description
1 polymer ?
#
loop_
_entity_poly.entity_id
_entity_poly.type
_entity_poly.pdbx_seq_one_letter_code
_entity_poly.pdbx_strand_id
1 'polypeptide(L)' 'MKRLKIAIILGTRPEAIKCFPIIRELQKYPERFQPIIIST' A
#
# COMPACT_ATOMS: atom_id res chain seq x y z
N MET A 1 -14.49 -12.71 6.30
CA MET A 1 -14.32 -12.21 4.92
C MET A 1 -12.83 -12.26 4.56
N LYS A 2 -12.48 -12.52 3.30
CA LYS A 2 -11.07 -12.56 2.86
C LYS A 2 -10.54 -11.13 2.68
N ARG A 3 -9.36 -10.83 3.24
CA ARG A 3 -8.67 -9.54 3.09
C ARG A 3 -8.29 -9.31 1.63
N LEU A 4 -8.51 -8.10 1.11
CA LEU A 4 -8.10 -7.70 -0.24
C LEU A 4 -6.60 -7.44 -0.25
N LYS A 5 -5.85 -8.22 -1.03
CA LYS A 5 -4.41 -8.03 -1.23
C LYS A 5 -4.17 -6.98 -2.31
N ILE A 6 -3.40 -5.95 -1.99
CA ILE A 6 -3.12 -4.82 -2.89
C ILE A 6 -1.61 -4.71 -3.05
N ALA A 7 -1.09 -4.98 -4.24
CA ALA A 7 0.32 -4.77 -4.54
C ALA A 7 0.57 -3.30 -4.90
N ILE A 8 1.55 -2.67 -4.25
CA ILE A 8 1.97 -1.30 -4.49
C ILE A 8 3.43 -1.35 -4.92
N ILE A 9 3.68 -1.09 -6.21
CA ILE A 9 5.01 -1.16 -6.82
C ILE A 9 5.56 0.26 -6.89
N LEU A 10 6.74 0.46 -6.32
CA LEU A 10 7.44 1.74 -6.27
C LEU A 10 8.82 1.57 -6.89
N GLY A 11 9.25 2.51 -7.73
CA GLY A 11 10.60 2.53 -8.30
C GLY A 11 11.35 3.84 -8.07
N THR A 12 10.67 4.89 -7.61
CA THR A 12 11.31 6.19 -7.40
C THR A 12 10.84 6.88 -6.13
N ARG A 13 11.66 7.80 -5.62
CA ARG A 13 11.34 8.62 -4.44
C ARG A 13 10.05 9.44 -4.60
N PRO A 14 9.78 10.10 -5.76
CA PRO A 14 8.52 10.82 -5.95
C PRO A 14 7.28 9.91 -5.88
N GLU A 15 7.36 8.67 -6.35
CA GLU A 15 6.26 7.70 -6.23
C GLU A 15 6.00 7.34 -4.77
N ALA A 16 7.06 7.03 -4.01
CA ALA A 16 6.94 6.71 -2.59
C ALA A 16 6.29 7.86 -1.79
N ILE A 17 6.71 9.11 -2.06
CA ILE A 17 6.12 10.30 -1.41
C ILE A 17 4.63 10.42 -1.72
N LYS A 18 4.22 10.20 -2.98
CA LYS A 18 2.81 10.28 -3.40
C LYS A 18 1.95 9.13 -2.86
N CYS A 19 2.51 7.93 -2.79
CA CYS A 19 1.79 6.74 -2.33
C CYS A 19 1.74 6.61 -0.81
N PHE A 20 2.63 7.28 -0.07
CA PHE A 20 2.65 7.26 1.40
C PHE A 20 1.28 7.48 2.05
N PRO A 21 0.50 8.54 1.75
CA PRO A 21 -0.81 8.74 2.38
C PRO A 21 -1.79 7.60 2.08
N ILE A 22 -1.74 7.02 0.88
CA ILE A 22 -2.60 5.89 0.49
C ILE A 22 -2.23 4.63 1.28
N ILE A 23 -0.94 4.32 1.38
CA ILE A 23 -0.44 3.18 2.17
C ILE A 23 -0.89 3.32 3.64
N ARG A 24 -0.75 4.53 4.20
CA ARG A 24 -1.15 4.83 5.57
C ARG A 24 -2.65 4.70 5.78
N GLU A 25 -3.47 5.10 4.82
CA GLU A 25 -4.92 4.96 4.90
C GLU A 25 -5.36 3.49 4.83
N LEU A 26 -4.78 2.69 3.92
CA LEU A 26 -5.07 1.26 3.80
C LEU A 26 -4.73 0.48 5.08
N GLN A 27 -3.65 0.87 5.76
CA GLN A 27 -3.23 0.26 7.03
C GLN A 27 -4.21 0.50 8.19
N LYS A 28 -5.11 1.49 8.10
CA LYS A 28 -6.14 1.73 9.14
C LYS A 28 -7.26 0.68 9.14
N TYR A 29 -7.43 -0.06 8.04
CA TYR A 29 -8.48 -1.07 7.90
C TYR A 29 -7.88 -2.47 7.62
N PRO A 30 -7.07 -3.02 8.55
CA PRO A 30 -6.37 -4.29 8.35
C PRO A 30 -7.32 -5.49 8.23
N GLU A 31 -8.57 -5.38 8.66
CA GLU A 31 -9.63 -6.38 8.49
C GLU A 31 -10.15 -6.46 7.05
N ARG A 32 -9.96 -5.39 6.26
CA ARG A 32 -10.38 -5.29 4.85
C ARG A 32 -9.23 -5.39 3.88
N PHE A 33 -8.10 -4.74 4.19
CA PHE A 33 -6.98 -4.59 3.25
C PHE A 33 -5.69 -5.24 3.76
N GLN A 34 -4.89 -5.71 2.81
CA GLN A 34 -3.54 -6.18 3.00
C GLN A 34 -2.64 -5.55 1.92
N PRO A 35 -2.14 -4.32 2.13
CA PRO A 35 -1.19 -3.70 1.22
C PRO A 35 0.16 -4.44 1.27
N ILE A 36 0.74 -4.72 0.11
CA ILE A 36 2.04 -5.37 -0.08
C ILE A 36 2.90 -4.40 -0.89
N ILE A 37 3.97 -3.89 -0.29
CA ILE A 37 4.88 -2.95 -0.94
C ILE A 37 5.98 -3.74 -1.65
N ILE A 38 6.19 -3.44 -2.92
CA ILE A 38 7.25 -4.00 -3.76
C ILE A 38 8.08 -2.81 -4.24
N SER A 39 9.37 -2.80 -3.96
CA SER A 39 10.31 -1.78 -4.46
C SER A 39 11.36 -2.45 -5.33
N THR A 40 11.76 -1.78 -6.41
CA THR A 40 13.06 -2.05 -7.04
C THR A 40 14.20 -1.35 -6.29
#